data_AF-A0A5R8N5M7-F1
#
_entry.id   AF-A0A5R8N5M7-F1
#
_cell.length_a   1.000
_cell.length_b   1.000
_cell.length_c   1.000
_cell.angle_alpha   90.00
_cell.angle_beta   90.00
_cell.angle_gamma   90.00
#
_symmetry.space_group_name_H-M   'P 1'
#
loop_
_entity.id
_entity.type
_entity.pdbx_description
1 polymer ?
#
loop_
_entity_poly.entity_id
_entity_poly.type
_entity_poly.pdbx_seq_one_letter_code
_entity_poly.pdbx_strand_id
1 'polypeptide(L)'
;MDLLTGEPLALDLVNTRFHTPSSVDHDALATAEGLHAWLAKQAGQLALPEISLGPADLAAVRDLRGHVERALEAVRQATPPPPEAIAALNQALRAVPAYPRLETPLAK
;
A
#
# COMPACT_ATOMS: atom_id res chain seq x y z
N MET A 1 15.43 12.53 1.43
CA MET A 1 14.32 12.97 0.57
C MET A 1 13.05 12.53 1.26
N ASP A 2 12.09 13.43 1.46
CA ASP A 2 10.82 13.07 2.09
C ASP A 2 9.88 12.43 1.07
N LEU A 3 9.21 11.35 1.49
CA LEU A 3 8.11 10.76 0.73
C LEU A 3 6.97 11.77 0.60
N LEU A 4 6.49 11.96 -0.62
CA LEU A 4 5.29 12.73 -0.87
C LEU A 4 4.09 11.90 -0.39
N THR A 5 3.31 12.46 0.53
CA THR A 5 2.14 11.83 1.12
C THR A 5 1.00 12.84 1.19
N GLY A 6 -0.25 12.38 1.25
CA GLY A 6 -1.44 13.23 1.33
C GLY A 6 -2.30 13.20 0.07
N GLU A 7 -1.93 12.40 -0.92
CA GLU A 7 -2.82 12.00 -2.00
C GLU A 7 -3.74 10.85 -1.52
N PRO A 8 -4.74 10.44 -2.32
CA PRO A 8 -5.42 9.17 -2.07
C PRO A 8 -4.42 8.03 -1.85
N LEU A 9 -4.62 7.22 -0.80
CA LEU A 9 -3.67 6.20 -0.33
C LEU A 9 -3.09 5.28 -1.42
N ALA A 10 -3.89 4.96 -2.45
CA ALA A 10 -3.44 4.16 -3.59
C ALA A 10 -2.31 4.85 -4.38
N LEU A 11 -2.36 6.17 -4.54
CA LEU A 11 -1.32 6.97 -5.18
C LEU A 11 -0.10 7.09 -4.27
N ASP A 12 -0.30 7.42 -2.99
CA ASP A 12 0.78 7.46 -2.00
C ASP A 12 1.54 6.11 -1.95
N LEU A 13 0.84 4.98 -2.09
CA LEU A 13 1.45 3.65 -2.16
C LEU A 13 2.28 3.45 -3.43
N VAL A 14 1.77 3.80 -4.62
CA VAL A 14 2.54 3.67 -5.86
C VAL A 14 3.75 4.62 -5.87
N ASN A 15 3.61 5.83 -5.32
CA ASN A 15 4.66 6.83 -5.21
C ASN A 15 5.78 6.46 -4.22
N THR A 16 5.66 5.35 -3.50
CA THR A 16 6.82 4.78 -2.77
C THR A 16 7.93 4.31 -3.70
N ARG A 17 7.62 4.03 -4.97
CA ARG A 17 8.61 3.84 -6.03
C ARG A 17 8.69 5.10 -6.88
N PHE A 18 9.86 5.72 -6.93
CA PHE A 18 10.05 6.96 -7.68
C PHE A 18 11.44 7.05 -8.28
N HIS A 19 11.55 7.85 -9.34
CA HIS A 19 12.81 8.13 -10.00
C HIS A 19 13.32 9.50 -9.54
N THR A 20 14.61 9.60 -9.33
CA THR A 20 15.26 10.88 -8.99
C THR A 20 15.84 11.55 -10.24
N PRO A 21 16.12 12.86 -10.20
CA PRO A 21 16.77 13.56 -11.32
C PRO A 21 18.12 12.96 -11.73
N SER A 22 18.78 12.21 -10.85
CA SER A 22 19.99 11.45 -11.14
C SER A 22 19.75 10.10 -11.84
N SER A 23 18.52 9.82 -12.29
CA SER A 23 18.10 8.55 -12.91
C SER A 23 18.34 7.32 -12.04
N VAL A 24 18.30 7.50 -10.71
CA VAL A 24 18.35 6.39 -9.76
C VAL A 24 16.93 6.06 -9.36
N ASP A 25 16.56 4.80 -9.52
CA ASP A 25 15.30 4.23 -9.05
C ASP A 25 15.38 4.07 -7.53
N HIS A 26 14.42 4.67 -6.83
CA HIS A 26 14.27 4.51 -5.40
C HIS A 26 13.00 3.75 -5.09
N ASP A 27 13.10 2.83 -4.14
CA ASP A 27 11.97 2.09 -3.58
C ASP A 27 12.00 2.25 -2.06
N ALA A 28 11.07 3.04 -1.52
CA ALA A 28 10.92 3.23 -0.08
C ALA A 28 10.40 1.96 0.64
N LEU A 29 9.89 0.98 -0.10
CA LEU A 29 9.48 -0.32 0.39
C LEU A 29 10.51 -1.41 0.04
N ALA A 30 11.79 -1.05 -0.11
CA ALA A 30 12.86 -2.01 -0.30
C ALA A 30 13.11 -2.86 0.96
N THR A 31 12.84 -2.33 2.16
CA THR A 31 13.08 -3.00 3.45
C THR A 31 11.88 -2.89 4.40
N ALA A 32 11.89 -3.71 5.47
CA ALA A 32 10.83 -3.71 6.48
C ALA A 32 10.81 -2.40 7.31
N GLU A 33 11.98 -1.80 7.51
CA GLU A 33 12.13 -0.48 8.14
C GLU A 33 11.52 0.60 7.25
N GLY A 34 11.70 0.49 5.93
CA GLY A 34 11.06 1.37 4.95
C GLY A 34 9.54 1.30 4.99
N LEU A 35 8.98 0.08 5.12
CA LEU A 35 7.53 -0.11 5.32
C LEU A 35 7.04 0.53 6.63
N HIS A 36 7.75 0.34 7.74
CA HIS A 36 7.40 1.01 9.00
C HIS A 36 7.44 2.53 8.87
N ALA A 37 8.48 3.07 8.24
CA ALA A 37 8.61 4.50 8.03
C ALA A 37 7.49 5.08 7.16
N TRP A 38 7.09 4.37 6.10
CA TRP A 38 5.95 4.77 5.26
C TRP A 38 4.62 4.70 6.03
N LEU A 39 4.34 3.61 6.75
CA LEU A 39 3.14 3.48 7.57
C LEU A 39 3.04 4.58 8.63
N ALA A 40 4.15 4.92 9.28
CA ALA A 40 4.21 6.01 10.25
C ALA A 40 3.81 7.37 9.61
N LYS A 41 4.17 7.62 8.35
CA LYS A 41 3.72 8.82 7.61
C LYS A 41 2.22 8.75 7.25
N GLN A 42 1.67 7.56 7.08
CA GLN A 42 0.23 7.35 6.80
C GLN A 42 -0.64 7.26 8.07
N ALA A 43 -0.10 7.48 9.27
CA ALA A 43 -0.83 7.31 10.54
C ALA A 43 -2.10 8.19 10.68
N GLY A 44 -2.24 9.25 9.88
CA GLY A 44 -3.47 10.05 9.82
C GLY A 44 -4.60 9.42 8.98
N GLN A 45 -4.28 8.41 8.15
CA GLN A 45 -5.21 7.70 7.28
C GLN A 45 -5.35 6.21 7.65
N LEU A 46 -4.32 5.63 8.27
CA LEU A 46 -4.24 4.22 8.63
C LEU A 46 -3.98 4.05 10.12
N ALA A 47 -4.63 3.07 10.73
CA ALA A 47 -4.22 2.57 12.03
C ALA A 47 -2.88 1.83 11.88
N LEU A 48 -1.90 2.20 12.70
CA LEU A 48 -0.62 1.50 12.72
C LEU A 48 -0.81 0.10 13.32
N PRO A 49 -0.23 -0.95 12.71
CA PRO A 49 -0.27 -2.28 13.29
C PRO A 49 0.50 -2.30 14.62
N GLU A 50 -0.08 -2.93 15.65
CA GLU A 50 0.58 -3.16 16.95
C GLU A 50 1.60 -4.33 16.91
N ILE A 51 1.64 -5.05 15.78
CA ILE A 51 2.54 -6.18 15.55
C ILE A 51 3.78 -5.76 14.77
N SER A 52 4.88 -6.48 14.99
CA SER A 52 6.07 -6.32 14.17
C SER A 52 5.82 -6.84 12.75
N LEU A 53 5.99 -5.98 11.76
CA LEU A 53 5.92 -6.36 10.35
C LEU A 53 7.17 -7.12 9.93
N GLY A 54 6.96 -8.24 9.22
CA GLY A 54 8.01 -9.10 8.73
C GLY A 54 8.19 -9.05 7.20
N PRO A 55 9.13 -9.86 6.68
CA PRO A 55 9.38 -9.95 5.24
C PRO A 55 8.14 -10.36 4.42
N ALA A 56 7.26 -11.19 4.98
CA ALA A 56 6.03 -11.61 4.33
C ALA A 56 5.03 -10.45 4.16
N ASP A 57 4.89 -9.59 5.18
CA ASP A 57 4.02 -8.41 5.11
C ASP A 57 4.56 -7.41 4.09
N LEU A 58 5.88 -7.21 4.05
CA LEU A 58 6.52 -6.38 3.04
C LEU A 58 6.27 -6.91 1.63
N ALA A 59 6.41 -8.21 1.41
CA ALA A 59 6.11 -8.84 0.12
C ALA A 59 4.65 -8.61 -0.27
N ALA A 60 3.71 -8.83 0.64
CA ALA A 60 2.29 -8.63 0.39
C ALA A 60 1.95 -7.18 0.03
N VAL A 61 2.54 -6.19 0.71
CA VAL A 61 2.34 -4.75 0.39
C VAL A 61 2.94 -4.40 -0.97
N ARG A 62 4.11 -4.94 -1.33
CA ARG A 62 4.74 -4.72 -2.64
C ARG A 62 3.94 -5.36 -3.77
N ASP A 63 3.40 -6.55 -3.56
CA ASP A 63 2.52 -7.22 -4.52
C ASP A 63 1.23 -6.42 -4.72
N LEU A 64 0.62 -5.95 -3.63
CA LEU A 64 -0.54 -5.05 -3.69
C LEU A 64 -0.21 -3.77 -4.48
N ARG A 65 0.93 -3.14 -4.22
CA ARG A 65 1.40 -1.95 -4.97
C ARG A 65 1.48 -2.25 -6.47
N GLY A 66 2.03 -3.39 -6.86
CA GLY A 66 2.12 -3.79 -8.27
C GLY A 66 0.75 -3.93 -8.94
N HIS A 67 -0.25 -4.48 -8.25
CA HIS A 67 -1.61 -4.55 -8.77
C HIS A 67 -2.28 -3.18 -8.89
N VAL A 68 -2.07 -2.30 -7.89
CA VAL A 68 -2.58 -0.91 -7.93
C VAL A 68 -1.93 -0.13 -9.08
N GLU A 69 -0.61 -0.22 -9.26
CA GLU A 69 0.13 0.45 -10.35
C GLU A 69 -0.44 0.05 -11.71
N ARG A 70 -0.67 -1.25 -11.93
CA ARG A 70 -1.24 -1.75 -13.19
C ARG A 70 -2.67 -1.26 -13.44
N ALA A 71 -3.49 -1.19 -12.40
CA ALA A 71 -4.85 -0.68 -12.53
C ALA A 71 -4.86 0.83 -12.85
N LEU A 72 -4.02 1.60 -12.16
CA LEU A 72 -3.89 3.04 -12.37
C LEU A 72 -3.30 3.38 -13.74
N GLU A 73 -2.31 2.62 -14.20
CA GLU A 73 -1.75 2.77 -15.54
C GLU A 73 -2.80 2.54 -16.62
N ALA A 74 -3.63 1.50 -16.49
CA ALA A 74 -4.72 1.27 -17.43
C ALA A 74 -5.73 2.43 -17.46
N VAL A 75 -6.10 2.95 -16.29
CA VAL A 75 -6.96 4.14 -16.16
C VAL A 75 -6.33 5.37 -16.82
N ARG A 76 -5.03 5.60 -16.57
CA ARG A 76 -4.26 6.70 -17.17
C ARG A 76 -4.25 6.64 -18.70
N GLN A 77 -4.25 5.42 -19.26
CA GLN A 77 -4.28 5.16 -20.70
C GLN A 77 -5.71 5.07 -21.27
N ALA A 78 -6.74 5.34 -20.47
CA ALA A 78 -8.15 5.19 -20.85
C ALA A 78 -8.50 3.77 -21.35
N THR A 79 -7.91 2.75 -20.75
CA THR A 79 -8.14 1.32 -21.04
C THR A 79 -8.71 0.59 -19.83
N PRO A 80 -9.41 -0.54 -20.02
CA PRO A 80 -9.87 -1.37 -18.91
C PRO A 80 -8.69 -1.91 -18.08
N PRO A 81 -8.76 -1.88 -16.74
CA PRO A 81 -7.76 -2.51 -15.89
C PRO A 81 -7.60 -4.01 -16.16
N PRO A 82 -6.38 -4.56 -16.02
CA PRO A 82 -6.15 -5.99 -16.19
C PRO A 82 -7.02 -6.81 -15.20
N PRO A 83 -7.75 -7.84 -15.67
CA PRO A 83 -8.62 -8.64 -14.81
C PRO A 83 -7.93 -9.24 -13.59
N GLU A 84 -6.67 -9.65 -13.74
CA GLU A 84 -5.85 -10.19 -12.66
C GLU A 84 -5.52 -9.16 -11.58
N ALA A 85 -5.34 -7.88 -11.96
CA ALA A 85 -5.12 -6.80 -11.00
C ALA A 85 -6.38 -6.55 -10.19
N ILE A 86 -7.55 -6.50 -10.86
CA ILE A 86 -8.84 -6.35 -10.19
C ILE A 86 -9.15 -7.55 -9.28
N ALA A 87 -8.86 -8.77 -9.73
CA ALA A 87 -9.04 -9.98 -8.93
C ALA A 87 -8.20 -9.96 -7.65
N ALA A 88 -6.93 -9.56 -7.74
CA ALA A 88 -6.03 -9.45 -6.59
C ALA A 88 -6.49 -8.38 -5.59
N LEU A 89 -6.92 -7.20 -6.08
CA LEU A 89 -7.48 -6.15 -5.22
C LEU A 89 -8.75 -6.63 -4.49
N ASN A 90 -9.65 -7.30 -5.20
CA ASN A 90 -10.85 -7.89 -4.60
C ASN A 90 -10.54 -9.03 -3.62
N GLN A 91 -9.44 -9.76 -3.82
CA GLN A 91 -8.99 -10.76 -2.86
C GLN A 91 -8.46 -10.10 -1.58
N ALA A 92 -7.64 -9.06 -1.70
CA ALA A 92 -7.14 -8.29 -0.56
C ALA A 92 -8.30 -7.67 0.25
N LEU A 93 -9.28 -7.07 -0.44
CA LEU A 93 -10.46 -6.48 0.21
C LEU A 93 -11.28 -7.52 1.00
N ARG A 94 -11.42 -8.75 0.47
CA ARG A 94 -12.16 -9.82 1.13
C ARG A 94 -11.48 -10.37 2.39
N ALA A 95 -10.17 -10.16 2.54
CA ALA A 95 -9.44 -10.58 3.73
C ALA A 95 -9.73 -9.70 4.96
N VAL A 96 -10.38 -8.55 4.77
CA VAL A 96 -10.69 -7.56 5.81
C VAL A 96 -12.20 -7.53 6.07
N PRO A 97 -12.67 -7.29 7.30
CA PRO A 97 -14.09 -7.06 7.56
C PRO A 97 -14.65 -5.95 6.66
N ALA A 98 -15.65 -6.27 5.85
CA ALA A 98 -16.23 -5.34 4.88
C ALA A 98 -17.04 -4.19 5.51
N TYR A 99 -17.28 -4.24 6.81
CA TYR A 99 -18.03 -3.24 7.56
C TYR A 99 -17.40 -3.02 8.95
N PRO A 100 -17.45 -1.79 9.49
CA PRO A 100 -17.07 -1.54 10.87
C PRO A 100 -17.91 -2.39 11.82
N ARG A 101 -17.25 -3.05 12.77
CA ARG A 101 -17.89 -3.83 13.83
C ARG A 101 -17.62 -3.18 15.17
N LEU A 102 -18.65 -3.08 16.00
CA LEU A 102 -18.47 -2.73 17.41
C LEU A 102 -17.84 -3.93 18.12
N GLU A 103 -16.65 -3.74 18.69
CA GLU A 103 -15.96 -4.76 19.47
C GLU A 103 -15.88 -4.32 20.93
N THR A 104 -16.12 -5.25 21.86
CA THR A 104 -15.87 -5.02 23.28
C THR A 104 -14.41 -5.35 23.57
N PRO A 105 -13.64 -4.49 24.25
CA PRO A 105 -12.27 -4.83 24.63
C PRO A 105 -12.29 -6.11 25.49
N LEU A 106 -11.45 -7.09 25.13
CA LEU A 106 -11.27 -8.30 25.92
C LEU A 106 -10.85 -7.90 27.34
N ALA A 107 -11.52 -8.45 28.35
CA ALA A 107 -11.16 -8.23 29.75
C ALA A 107 -9.70 -8.66 29.96
N LYS A 108 -8.91 -7.77 30.60
CA LYS A 108 -7.51 -8.04 30.98
C LYS A 108 -7.38 -9.24 31.91
#